data_AF-H8GTX5-F1
#
_entry.id   AF-H8GTX5-F1
#
_cell.length_a   1.000
_cell.length_b   1.000
_cell.length_c   1.000
_cell.angle_alpha   90.00
_cell.angle_beta   90.00
_cell.angle_gamma   90.00
#
_symmetry.space_group_name_H-M   'P 1'
#
loop_
_entity.id
_entity.type
_entity.pdbx_description
1 polymer ?
#
loop_
_entity_poly.entity_id
_entity_poly.type
_entity_poly.pdbx_seq_one_letter_code
_entity_poly.pdbx_strand_id
1 'polypeptide(L)'
;MSADALQPEELAQALEMIVADIRTGSLSARTQDDFYWTILEADELYDVTREPATYGIGSLSDDIESVRRLLQERDVPGLGLAMIEKVLPVLSNIYHRVYGEPV
;
A
#
# COMPACT_ATOMS: atom_id res chain seq x y z
N MET A 1 -3.54 -22.26 -18.55
CA MET A 1 -2.28 -22.17 -17.81
C MET A 1 -2.66 -21.81 -16.39
N SER A 2 -2.41 -22.69 -15.42
CA SER A 2 -2.61 -22.33 -14.01
C SER A 2 -1.58 -21.25 -13.69
N ALA A 3 -2.00 -20.11 -13.15
CA ALA A 3 -1.05 -19.18 -12.57
C ALA A 3 -0.48 -19.89 -11.35
N ASP A 4 0.77 -20.33 -11.43
CA ASP A 4 1.45 -20.88 -10.26
C ASP A 4 1.57 -19.78 -9.21
N ALA A 5 1.22 -20.11 -7.97
CA ALA A 5 1.31 -19.18 -6.86
C ALA A 5 2.77 -18.80 -6.61
N LEU A 6 3.01 -17.51 -6.37
CA LEU A 6 4.30 -17.00 -5.90
C LEU A 6 4.75 -17.76 -4.66
N GLN A 7 5.97 -18.29 -4.69
CA GLN A 7 6.56 -18.94 -3.53
C GLN A 7 6.93 -17.89 -2.47
N PRO A 8 6.87 -18.23 -1.16
CA PRO A 8 7.24 -17.30 -0.10
C PRO A 8 8.63 -16.69 -0.26
N GLU A 9 9.59 -17.46 -0.76
CA GLU A 9 10.97 -17.03 -1.00
C GLU A 9 11.06 -15.98 -2.11
N GLU A 10 10.27 -16.13 -3.18
CA GLU A 10 10.19 -15.16 -4.28
C GLU A 10 9.58 -13.84 -3.79
N LEU A 11 8.55 -13.91 -2.95
CA LEU A 11 7.93 -12.74 -2.33
C LEU A 11 8.92 -12.02 -1.39
N ALA A 12 9.65 -12.77 -0.57
CA ALA A 12 10.67 -12.20 0.32
C ALA A 12 11.76 -11.48 -0.48
N GLN A 13 12.27 -12.10 -1.55
CA GLN A 13 13.27 -11.49 -2.41
C GLN A 13 12.75 -10.20 -3.07
N ALA A 14 11.52 -10.18 -3.55
CA ALA A 14 10.91 -8.98 -4.12
C ALA A 14 10.82 -7.84 -3.09
N LEU A 15 10.42 -8.13 -1.85
CA LEU A 15 10.36 -7.14 -0.77
C LEU A 15 11.75 -6.59 -0.42
N GLU A 16 12.78 -7.43 -0.39
CA GLU A 16 14.16 -7.00 -0.12
C GLU A 16 14.67 -6.04 -1.19
N MET A 17 14.39 -6.31 -2.47
CA MET A 17 14.75 -5.44 -3.58
C MET A 17 14.09 -4.06 -3.45
N ILE A 18 12.79 -4.03 -3.16
CA ILE A 18 12.05 -2.77 -2.93
C ILE A 18 12.69 -1.95 -1.79
N VAL A 19 13.03 -2.62 -0.68
CA VAL A 19 13.70 -1.96 0.45
C VAL A 19 15.07 -1.40 0.07
N ALA A 20 15.84 -2.12 -0.75
CA ALA A 20 17.12 -1.64 -1.25
C ALA A 20 16.96 -0.37 -2.11
N ASP A 21 15.97 -0.34 -3.00
CA ASP A 21 15.70 0.82 -3.86
C ASP A 21 15.24 2.05 -3.06
N ILE A 22 14.45 1.85 -2.00
CA ILE A 22 14.07 2.93 -1.07
C ILE A 22 15.31 3.48 -0.36
N ARG A 23 16.19 2.60 0.15
CA ARG A 23 17.41 3.00 0.87
C ARG A 23 18.39 3.78 0.00
N THR A 24 18.50 3.43 -1.28
CA THR A 24 19.35 4.13 -2.23
C THR A 24 18.74 5.45 -2.73
N GLY A 25 17.46 5.70 -2.43
CA GLY A 25 16.73 6.88 -2.88
C GLY A 25 16.18 6.77 -4.30
N SER A 26 16.31 5.60 -4.95
CA SER A 26 15.73 5.30 -6.27
C SER A 26 14.20 5.28 -6.21
N LEU A 27 13.65 4.94 -5.04
CA LEU A 27 12.25 5.10 -4.70
C LEU A 27 12.13 6.16 -3.58
N SER A 28 11.46 7.28 -3.85
CA SER A 28 11.32 8.36 -2.86
C SER A 28 10.00 8.27 -2.09
N ALA A 29 10.08 8.21 -0.77
CA ALA A 29 8.92 8.28 0.14
C ALA A 29 8.58 9.72 0.56
N ARG A 30 9.11 10.76 -0.11
CA ARG A 30 8.83 12.16 0.26
C ARG A 30 7.34 12.46 0.07
N THR A 31 6.64 12.71 1.17
CA THR A 31 5.22 13.06 1.24
C THR A 31 4.97 14.48 0.77
N GLN A 32 4.99 14.72 -0.55
CA GLN A 32 4.46 15.98 -1.10
C GLN A 32 2.93 15.98 -1.13
N ASP A 33 2.32 14.82 -1.44
CA ASP A 33 0.87 14.60 -1.34
C ASP A 33 0.60 13.59 -0.23
N ASP A 34 0.08 14.07 0.89
CA ASP A 34 -0.20 13.19 2.04
C ASP A 34 -1.48 12.37 1.84
N PHE A 35 -2.42 12.87 1.03
CA PHE A 35 -3.73 12.26 0.85
C PHE A 35 -3.81 11.44 -0.43
N TYR A 36 -4.54 10.33 -0.37
CA TYR A 36 -4.84 9.49 -1.53
C TYR A 36 -6.28 9.00 -1.50
N TRP A 37 -6.84 8.74 -2.68
CA TRP A 37 -8.14 8.08 -2.79
C TRP A 37 -7.99 6.61 -2.45
N THR A 38 -8.76 6.13 -1.48
CA THR A 38 -8.86 4.70 -1.15
C THR A 38 -10.18 4.15 -1.66
N ILE A 39 -10.15 2.93 -2.20
CA ILE A 39 -11.36 2.23 -2.62
C ILE A 39 -11.83 1.36 -1.46
N LEU A 40 -13.00 1.66 -0.91
CA LEU A 40 -13.54 1.00 0.28
C LEU A 40 -14.29 -0.30 -0.05
N GLU A 41 -14.91 -0.40 -1.23
CA GLU A 41 -15.64 -1.61 -1.68
C GLU A 41 -15.44 -1.90 -3.18
N ALA A 42 -14.44 -2.70 -3.55
CA ALA A 42 -14.08 -2.96 -4.95
C ALA A 42 -15.20 -3.58 -5.83
N ASP A 43 -16.26 -4.11 -5.22
CA ASP A 43 -17.36 -4.82 -5.89
C ASP A 43 -18.62 -3.94 -6.11
N GLU A 44 -18.61 -2.66 -5.71
CA GLU A 44 -19.76 -1.77 -5.92
C GLU A 44 -19.92 -1.45 -7.42
N LEU A 45 -21.06 -1.83 -7.99
CA LEU A 45 -21.44 -1.40 -9.33
C LEU A 45 -21.90 0.06 -9.31
N TYR A 46 -21.42 0.85 -10.25
CA TYR A 46 -21.76 2.28 -10.36
C TYR A 46 -23.29 2.49 -10.46
N ASP A 47 -23.85 3.19 -9.47
CA ASP A 47 -25.26 3.61 -9.42
C ASP A 47 -25.34 5.13 -9.33
N VAL A 48 -25.86 5.77 -10.38
CA VAL A 48 -25.98 7.25 -10.49
C VAL A 48 -26.93 7.87 -9.46
N THR A 49 -27.75 7.06 -8.78
CA THR A 49 -28.75 7.53 -7.80
C THR A 49 -28.26 7.45 -6.36
N ARG A 50 -27.07 6.87 -6.13
CA ARG A 50 -26.45 6.71 -4.82
C ARG A 50 -25.11 7.42 -4.78
N GLU A 51 -24.80 8.00 -3.63
CA GLU A 51 -23.44 8.45 -3.36
C GLU A 51 -22.55 7.20 -3.21
N PRO A 52 -21.45 7.08 -3.97
CA PRO A 52 -20.61 5.89 -3.94
C PRO A 52 -20.06 5.69 -2.52
N ALA A 53 -20.37 4.54 -1.92
CA ALA A 53 -19.75 4.15 -0.65
C ALA A 53 -18.26 3.81 -0.82
N THR A 54 -17.84 3.69 -2.08
CA THR A 54 -16.57 3.19 -2.57
C THR A 54 -15.37 4.10 -2.40
N TYR A 55 -15.52 5.40 -2.14
CA TYR A 55 -14.37 6.31 -2.08
C TYR A 55 -14.16 6.86 -0.68
N GLY A 56 -12.96 6.58 -0.14
CA GLY A 56 -12.45 7.21 1.07
C GLY A 56 -11.25 8.09 0.76
N ILE A 57 -10.87 8.92 1.72
CA ILE A 57 -9.60 9.62 1.72
C ILE A 57 -8.71 8.96 2.76
N GLY A 58 -7.59 8.40 2.32
CA GLY A 58 -6.51 7.91 3.19
C GLY A 58 -5.40 8.95 3.34
N SER A 59 -4.61 8.84 4.41
CA SER A 59 -3.40 9.63 4.64
C SER A 59 -2.19 8.70 4.73
N LEU A 60 -1.15 9.01 3.95
CA LEU A 60 0.14 8.32 4.02
C LEU A 60 0.79 8.49 5.38
N SER A 61 0.67 9.67 6.00
CA SER A 61 1.20 9.90 7.34
C SER A 61 0.53 8.99 8.37
N ASP A 62 -0.79 8.82 8.29
CA ASP A 62 -1.53 7.93 9.18
C ASP A 62 -1.16 6.45 8.97
N ASP A 63 -0.96 6.03 7.71
CA ASP A 63 -0.52 4.68 7.39
C ASP A 63 0.90 4.40 7.86
N ILE A 64 1.83 5.34 7.64
CA ILE A 64 3.22 5.24 8.12
C ILE A 64 3.24 5.17 9.65
N GLU A 65 2.44 5.98 10.33
CA GLU A 65 2.36 5.96 11.79
C GLU A 65 1.73 4.65 12.29
N SER A 66 0.72 4.13 11.59
CA SER A 66 0.14 2.82 11.88
C SER A 66 1.17 1.71 11.72
N VAL A 67 1.97 1.71 10.65
CA VAL A 67 3.08 0.77 10.44
C VAL A 67 4.09 0.87 11.60
N ARG A 68 4.49 2.09 11.99
CA ARG A 68 5.41 2.28 13.14
C ARG A 68 4.86 1.71 14.43
N ARG A 69 3.56 1.90 14.70
CA ARG A 69 2.90 1.33 15.88
C ARG A 69 2.87 -0.20 15.82
N LEU A 70 2.47 -0.76 14.69
CA LEU A 70 2.41 -2.21 14.49
C LEU A 70 3.80 -2.87 14.64
N LEU A 71 4.87 -2.20 14.21
CA LEU A 71 6.25 -2.69 14.39
C LEU A 71 6.68 -2.77 15.87
N GLN A 72 6.03 -2.00 16.76
CA GLN A 72 6.27 -2.05 18.20
C GLN A 72 5.50 -3.19 18.88
N GLU A 73 4.39 -3.63 18.28
CA GLU A 73 3.54 -4.71 18.76
C GLU A 73 4.10 -6.07 18.27
N ARG A 74 5.04 -6.65 19.02
CA ARG A 74 5.50 -8.02 18.78
C ARG A 74 4.49 -9.02 19.35
N ASP A 75 4.23 -10.10 18.60
CA ASP A 75 3.37 -11.24 18.97
C ASP A 75 1.84 -11.07 18.88
N VAL A 76 1.34 -10.17 18.04
CA VAL A 76 -0.10 -10.06 17.75
C VAL A 76 -0.52 -11.05 16.63
N PRO A 77 -1.47 -11.98 16.87
CA PRO A 77 -2.04 -12.80 15.81
C PRO A 77 -2.67 -11.93 14.71
N GLY A 78 -2.34 -12.21 13.45
CA GLY A 78 -2.85 -11.42 12.31
C GLY A 78 -2.08 -10.13 12.02
N LEU A 79 -0.98 -9.85 12.75
CA LEU A 79 -0.11 -8.69 12.52
C LEU A 79 0.33 -8.55 11.05
N GLY A 80 0.63 -9.67 10.38
CA GLY A 80 1.00 -9.67 8.97
C GLY A 80 -0.10 -9.14 8.05
N LEU A 81 -1.37 -9.47 8.31
CA LEU A 81 -2.50 -8.97 7.52
C LEU A 81 -2.71 -7.47 7.76
N ALA A 82 -2.66 -7.04 9.03
CA ALA A 82 -2.73 -5.62 9.38
C ALA A 82 -1.58 -4.81 8.75
N MET A 83 -0.38 -5.38 8.70
CA MET A 83 0.78 -4.75 8.08
C MET A 83 0.60 -4.61 6.56
N ILE A 84 0.06 -5.64 5.89
CA ILE A 84 -0.22 -5.58 4.45
C ILE A 84 -1.19 -4.44 4.12
N GLU A 85 -2.28 -4.31 4.89
CA GLU A 85 -3.27 -3.25 4.70
C GLU A 85 -2.66 -1.85 4.75
N LYS A 86 -1.64 -1.64 5.59
CA LYS A 86 -0.99 -0.33 5.77
C LYS A 86 0.22 -0.12 4.86
N VAL A 87 0.95 -1.17 4.48
CA VAL A 87 2.13 -1.07 3.63
C VAL A 87 1.76 -0.93 2.15
N LEU A 88 0.68 -1.57 1.69
CA LEU A 88 0.28 -1.52 0.28
C LEU A 88 0.00 -0.08 -0.23
N PRO A 89 -0.75 0.78 0.48
CA PRO A 89 -0.95 2.17 0.05
C PRO A 89 0.36 2.95 -0.07
N VAL A 90 1.29 2.74 0.88
CA VAL A 90 2.60 3.38 0.88
C VAL A 90 3.41 2.98 -0.36
N LEU A 91 3.46 1.68 -0.68
CA LEU A 91 4.16 1.18 -1.87
C LEU A 91 3.51 1.65 -3.17
N SER A 92 2.17 1.65 -3.22
CA SER A 92 1.41 2.13 -4.38
C SER A 92 1.71 3.61 -4.66
N ASN A 93 1.71 4.44 -3.61
CA ASN A 93 2.01 5.86 -3.75
C ASN A 93 3.45 6.11 -4.22
N ILE A 94 4.42 5.34 -3.70
CA ILE A 94 5.81 5.38 -4.17
C ILE A 94 5.89 5.02 -5.66
N TYR A 95 5.20 3.97 -6.10
CA TYR A 95 5.15 3.56 -7.50
C TYR A 95 4.59 4.66 -8.40
N HIS A 96 3.42 5.21 -8.06
CA HIS A 96 2.78 6.27 -8.83
C HIS A 96 3.64 7.53 -8.93
N ARG A 97 4.46 7.84 -7.94
CA ARG A 97 5.36 9.00 -8.01
C ARG A 97 6.55 8.80 -8.93
N VAL A 98 7.05 7.57 -9.01
CA VAL A 98 8.24 7.25 -9.81
C VAL A 98 7.85 6.96 -11.27
N TYR A 99 6.69 6.34 -11.48
CA TYR A 99 6.28 5.81 -12.77
C TYR A 99 4.90 6.29 -13.25
N GLY A 100 4.12 6.96 -12.40
CA GLY A 100 2.83 7.51 -12.82
C GLY A 100 3.03 8.66 -13.80
N GLU A 101 2.24 8.66 -14.87
CA GLU A 101 2.28 9.72 -15.87
C GLU A 101 1.99 11.08 -15.22
N PRO A 102 2.67 12.16 -15.67
CA PRO A 102 2.26 13.50 -15.30
C PRO A 102 0.85 13.74 -15.84
N VAL A 103 -0.09 14.03 -14.94
CA VAL A 103 -1.41 14.56 -15.31
C VAL A 103 -1.24 15.92 -15.97
#